data_AF-A0A851H297-F1
#
_entry.id   AF-A0A851H297-F1
#
_cell.length_a   1.000
_cell.length_b   1.000
_cell.length_c   1.000
_cell.angle_alpha   90.00
_cell.angle_beta   90.00
_cell.angle_gamma   90.00
#
_symmetry.space_group_name_H-M   'P 1'
#
loop_
_entity.id
_entity.type
_entity.pdbx_description
1 polymer ?
#
loop_
_entity_poly.entity_id
_entity_poly.type
_entity_poly.pdbx_seq_one_letter_code
_entity_poly.pdbx_strand_id
1 'polypeptide(L)' 'MESFFRSLKSERVYLTHYRSYKEARTDVFDYIRFYNHQRRHSTLGYVTPVEYERGR' A
#
# COMPACT_ATOMS: atom_id res chain seq x y z
N MET A 1 5.82 11.15 -8.12
CA MET A 1 5.86 9.68 -8.07
C MET A 1 5.70 9.26 -6.62
N GLU A 2 4.55 8.68 -6.26
CA GLU A 2 4.39 8.02 -4.96
C GLU A 2 5.17 6.69 -5.02
N SER A 3 5.97 6.40 -3.98
CA SER A 3 6.70 5.14 -3.87
C SER A 3 6.00 4.25 -2.85
N PHE A 4 5.63 3.04 -3.25
CA PHE A 4 4.97 2.06 -2.39
C PHE A 4 5.66 1.91 -1.03
N PHE A 5 6.98 1.66 -1.03
CA PHE A 5 7.74 1.45 0.22
C PHE A 5 7.82 2.69 1.10
N ARG A 6 7.80 3.89 0.50
CA ARG A 6 7.75 5.13 1.25
C ARG A 6 6.41 5.25 1.98
N SER A 7 5.30 5.05 1.26
CA SER A 7 3.94 5.10 1.81
C SER A 7 3.71 4.05 2.89
N LEU A 8 4.11 2.80 2.64
CA LEU A 8 4.02 1.70 3.62
C LEU A 8 4.74 2.05 4.93
N LYS A 9 5.96 2.58 4.83
CA LYS A 9 6.74 2.93 6.02
C LYS A 9 6.11 4.08 6.79
N SER A 10 5.73 5.16 6.10
CA SER A 10 5.16 6.35 6.75
C SER A 10 3.77 6.13 7.33
N GLU A 11 2.94 5.31 6.68
CA GLU A 11 1.53 5.16 7.06
C GLU A 11 1.27 3.95 7.97
N ARG A 12 2.18 2.97 8.00
CA ARG A 12 2.04 1.76 8.83
C ARG A 12 3.22 1.57 9.76
N VAL A 13 4.40 1.29 9.19
CA VAL A 13 5.55 0.78 9.97
C VAL A 13 6.02 1.77 11.03
N TYR A 14 6.11 3.06 10.70
CA TYR A 14 6.59 4.09 11.65
C TYR A 14 5.54 4.50 12.69
N LEU A 15 4.26 4.21 12.43
CA LEU A 15 3.15 4.58 13.30
C LEU A 15 2.67 3.41 14.17
N THR A 16 3.21 2.20 13.96
CA THR A 16 2.72 0.97 14.56
C THR A 16 3.84 0.22 15.27
N HIS A 17 3.63 -0.12 16.54
CA HIS A 17 4.51 -1.03 17.27
C HIS A 17 3.91 -2.43 17.29
N TYR A 18 4.39 -3.30 16.40
CA TYR A 18 3.91 -4.68 16.30
C TYR A 18 4.37 -5.52 17.49
N ARG A 19 3.46 -6.32 18.06
CA ARG A 19 3.78 -7.22 19.19
C ARG A 19 4.40 -8.53 18.73
N SER A 20 4.19 -8.89 17.46
CA SER A 20 4.74 -10.10 16.87
C SER A 20 5.00 -9.93 15.37
N TYR A 21 5.89 -10.76 14.84
CA TYR A 21 6.12 -10.83 13.39
C TYR A 21 4.84 -11.20 12.63
N LYS A 22 4.00 -12.07 13.19
CA LYS A 22 2.73 -12.49 12.57
C LYS A 22 1.79 -11.29 12.38
N GLU A 23 1.70 -10.42 13.38
CA GLU A 23 0.90 -9.20 13.33
C GLU A 23 1.42 -8.24 12.26
N ALA A 24 2.74 -7.97 12.25
CA ALA A 24 3.37 -7.14 11.23
C ALA A 24 3.12 -7.68 9.82
N ARG A 25 3.23 -9.00 9.65
CA ARG A 25 2.99 -9.67 8.36
C ARG A 25 1.55 -9.46 7.90
N THR A 26 0.57 -9.66 8.77
CA THR A 26 -0.84 -9.46 8.43
C THR A 26 -1.12 -8.01 8.03
N ASP A 27 -0.68 -7.04 8.83
CA ASP A 27 -0.89 -5.61 8.54
C ASP A 27 -0.25 -5.19 7.21
N VAL A 28 0.97 -5.67 6.91
CA VAL A 28 1.63 -5.41 5.62
C VAL A 28 0.84 -6.03 4.46
N PHE A 29 0.31 -7.26 4.60
CA PHE A 29 -0.52 -7.88 3.58
C PHE A 29 -1.81 -7.11 3.32
N ASP A 30 -2.48 -6.67 4.39
CA ASP A 30 -3.69 -5.85 4.27
C ASP A 30 -3.38 -4.51 3.61
N TYR A 31 -2.24 -3.88 3.94
CA TYR A 31 -1.82 -2.65 3.31
C TYR A 31 -1.51 -2.82 1.81
N ILE A 32 -0.85 -3.92 1.42
CA ILE A 32 -0.59 -4.22 0.00
C ILE A 32 -1.91 -4.35 -0.77
N ARG A 33 -2.90 -5.05 -0.21
CA ARG A 33 -4.23 -5.19 -0.83
C ARG A 33 -4.91 -3.83 -0.97
N PHE A 34 -4.91 -3.01 0.07
CA PHE A 34 -5.44 -1.64 0.02
C PHE A 34 -4.74 -0.80 -1.05
N TYR A 35 -3.40 -0.80 -1.07
CA TYR A 35 -2.61 -0.01 -1.99
C TYR A 35 -2.92 -0.38 -3.45
N ASN A 36 -2.98 -1.67 -3.75
CA ASN A 36 -3.16 -2.15 -5.13
C ASN A 36 -4.61 -2.05 -5.63
N HIS A 37 -5.61 -2.18 -4.75
CA HIS A 37 -7.02 -2.30 -5.17
C HIS A 37 -7.92 -1.14 -4.78
N GLN A 38 -7.48 -0.25 -3.89
CA GLN A 38 -8.34 0.81 -3.34
C GLN A 38 -7.67 2.19 -3.37
N ARG A 39 -6.35 2.28 -3.22
CA ARG A 39 -5.63 3.55 -3.28
C ARG A 39 -5.56 4.06 -4.71
N ARG A 40 -6.10 5.26 -4.94
CA ARG A 40 -5.97 5.99 -6.20
C ARG A 40 -4.67 6.78 -6.19
N HIS A 41 -3.94 6.74 -7.30
CA HIS A 41 -2.69 7.46 -7.45
C HIS A 41 -2.82 8.57 -8.48
N SER A 42 -2.47 9.80 -8.10
CA SER A 42 -2.50 10.95 -9.01
C SER A 42 -1.58 10.74 -10.22
N THR A 43 -0.45 10.06 -10.02
CA THR A 43 0.48 9.71 -11.12
C THR A 43 -0.03 8.63 -12.06
N LEU A 44 -1.07 7.89 -11.69
CA LEU A 44 -1.72 6.90 -12.53
C LEU A 44 -3.01 7.45 -13.16
N GLY A 45 -3.27 8.76 -13.08
CA GLY A 45 -4.53 9.34 -13.57
C GLY A 45 -5.71 9.10 -12.62
N TYR A 46 -5.45 9.03 -11.31
CA TYR A 46 -6.45 8.81 -10.26
C TYR A 46 -7.16 7.46 -10.32
N VAL A 47 -6.53 6.45 -10.91
CA VAL A 47 -6.96 5.04 -10.80
C VAL A 47 -6.08 4.27 -9.83
N THR A 48 -6.52 3.07 -9.46
CA THR A 48 -5.72 2.14 -8.65
C THR A 48 -4.61 1.49 -9.48
N PRO A 49 -3.54 0.96 -8.84
CA PRO A 49 -2.49 0.24 -9.55
C PRO A 49 -3.03 -0.93 -10.38
N VAL A 50 -4.00 -1.69 -9.85
CA VAL A 50 -4.60 -2.82 -10.58
C VAL A 50 -5.42 -2.35 -11.79
N GLU A 51 -6.15 -1.25 -11.68
CA GLU A 51 -6.88 -0.68 -12.82
C GLU A 51 -5.92 -0.16 -13.90
N TYR A 52 -4.83 0.50 -13.49
CA TYR A 52 -3.80 0.97 -14.40
C TYR A 52 -3.15 -0.18 -15.19
N GLU A 53 -2.77 -1.26 -14.50
CA GLU A 53 -2.14 -2.43 -15.14
C GLU A 53 -3.10 -3.21 -16.05
N ARG A 54 -4.42 -3.19 -15.80
CA ARG A 54 -5.42 -3.81 -16.68
C ARG A 54 -5.63 -3.05 -17.99
N GLY A 55 -5.36 -1.75 -18.01
CA GLY A 55 -5.52 -0.90 -19.19
C GLY A 55 -4.25 -0.77 -20.03
N ARG A 56 -3.16 -1.43 -19.63
CA ARG A 56 -1.87 -1.47 -20.32
C ARG A 56 -1.81 -2.61 -21.33
#